data_AF-A0A1Z9C3C4-F1
#
_entry.id   AF-A0A1Z9C3C4-F1
#
_cell.length_a   1.000
_cell.length_b   1.000
_cell.length_c   1.000
_cell.angle_alpha   90.00
_cell.angle_beta   90.00
_cell.angle_gamma   90.00
#
_symmetry.space_group_name_H-M   'P 1'
#
loop_
_entity.id
_entity.type
_entity.pdbx_description
1 polymer ?
#
loop_
_entity_poly.entity_id
_entity_poly.type
_entity_poly.pdbx_seq_one_letter_code
_entity_poly.pdbx_strand_id
1 'polypeptide(L)'
;MSTQIIESPHEKSIKFLKDICEMDGIELLKTSTIYKIVVRVRGRSGRHYEVTASRPVGLFSQEPWQTSILGAAWKNDFNSETTMPYTTNLCLNTHEDKRHLPIGDRLASLILSLHNDIKLAMDIPLVAQFIVCPREDLNHVYSFQNDMVVTQDMIDEQQEFEEEYDAFFEDDFEDDDLFPEFDFPDDDDDIIEFELRDKSFADQIAELFSRQQDKETEKS
;
A
#
# COMPACT_ATOMS: atom_id res chain seq x y z
N MET A 1 23.69 -22.33 40.28
CA MET A 1 23.77 -22.53 38.82
C MET A 1 22.58 -21.83 38.21
N SER A 2 22.82 -20.78 37.42
CA SER A 2 21.73 -19.99 36.83
C SER A 2 21.16 -20.78 35.66
N THR A 3 19.89 -21.16 35.75
CA THR A 3 19.12 -21.71 34.64
C THR A 3 19.11 -20.67 33.51
N GLN A 4 19.89 -20.90 32.46
CA GLN A 4 19.74 -20.14 31.23
C GLN A 4 18.38 -20.52 30.66
N ILE A 5 17.39 -19.65 30.85
CA ILE A 5 16.11 -19.75 30.18
C ILE A 5 16.44 -19.59 28.69
N ILE A 6 16.27 -20.66 27.93
CA ILE A 6 16.41 -20.61 26.47
C ILE A 6 15.20 -19.82 25.97
N GLU A 7 15.35 -18.50 25.88
CA GLU A 7 14.32 -17.62 25.32
C GLU A 7 13.99 -18.09 23.90
N SER A 8 12.71 -18.22 23.61
CA SER A 8 12.22 -18.60 22.29
C SER A 8 12.65 -17.54 21.25
N PRO A 9 12.82 -17.91 19.96
CA PRO A 9 13.12 -16.94 18.90
C PRO A 9 12.14 -15.75 18.88
N HIS A 10 10.87 -16.03 19.18
CA HIS A 10 9.84 -15.01 19.32
C HIS A 10 10.15 -14.02 20.47
N GLU A 11 10.42 -14.50 21.68
CA GLU A 11 10.74 -13.63 22.83
C GLU A 11 11.99 -12.78 22.59
N LYS A 12 13.02 -13.36 21.99
CA LYS A 12 14.24 -12.63 21.62
C LYS A 12 13.95 -11.50 20.63
N SER A 13 13.14 -11.78 19.60
CA SER A 13 12.76 -10.77 18.61
C SER A 13 11.94 -9.62 19.21
N ILE A 14 11.05 -9.92 20.16
CA ILE A 14 10.24 -8.90 20.84
C ILE A 14 11.12 -8.07 21.78
N LYS A 15 12.10 -8.69 22.44
CA LYS A 15 13.07 -7.96 23.26
C LYS A 15 13.91 -7.02 22.38
N PHE A 16 14.41 -7.50 21.26
CA PHE A 16 15.14 -6.68 20.30
C PHE A 16 14.31 -5.48 19.79
N LEU A 17 13.03 -5.70 19.47
CA LEU A 17 12.11 -4.62 19.12
C LEU A 17 11.98 -3.59 20.24
N LYS A 18 11.86 -4.03 21.50
CA LYS A 18 11.77 -3.12 22.65
C LYS A 18 13.04 -2.29 22.82
N ASP A 19 14.21 -2.90 22.66
CA ASP A 19 15.50 -2.21 22.74
C ASP A 19 15.61 -1.12 21.65
N ILE A 20 15.10 -1.38 20.43
CA ILE A 20 15.01 -0.35 19.37
C ILE A 20 14.06 0.78 19.75
N CYS A 21 12.95 0.49 20.41
CA CYS A 21 12.00 1.50 20.87
C CYS A 21 12.56 2.41 21.99
N GLU A 22 13.76 2.13 22.53
CA GLU A 22 14.46 3.06 23.43
C GLU A 22 15.23 4.16 22.69
N MET A 23 15.36 4.05 21.35
CA MET A 23 15.97 5.08 20.52
C MET A 23 15.10 6.33 20.44
N ASP A 24 15.74 7.50 20.32
CA ASP A 24 15.03 8.77 20.17
C ASP A 24 14.17 8.78 18.90
N GLY A 25 12.94 9.30 19.02
CA GLY A 25 11.98 9.34 17.94
C GLY A 25 11.25 8.02 17.67
N ILE A 26 11.46 6.96 18.46
CA ILE A 26 10.70 5.70 18.36
C ILE A 26 9.93 5.50 19.66
N GLU A 27 8.64 5.22 19.58
CA GLU A 27 7.76 5.10 20.75
C GLU A 27 6.87 3.86 20.62
N LEU A 28 7.04 2.89 21.51
CA LEU A 28 6.14 1.75 21.64
C LEU A 28 4.88 2.16 22.41
N LEU A 29 3.72 2.12 21.78
CA LEU A 29 2.45 2.42 22.43
C LEU A 29 1.97 1.22 23.26
N LYS A 30 1.41 1.52 24.44
CA LYS A 30 0.82 0.50 25.31
C LYS A 30 -0.53 0.07 24.75
N THR A 31 -0.60 -1.19 24.32
CA THR A 31 -1.83 -1.84 23.88
C THR A 31 -2.41 -2.72 24.99
N SER A 32 -3.73 -2.91 24.99
CA SER A 32 -4.43 -3.77 25.95
C SER A 32 -4.27 -5.26 25.66
N THR A 33 -3.76 -5.63 24.47
CA THR A 33 -3.64 -7.02 24.02
C THR A 33 -2.23 -7.32 23.52
N ILE A 34 -1.74 -8.53 23.81
CA ILE A 34 -0.46 -9.03 23.30
C ILE A 34 -0.49 -9.34 21.80
N TYR A 35 -1.68 -9.35 21.19
CA TYR A 35 -1.92 -9.61 19.77
C TYR A 35 -1.92 -8.34 18.92
N LYS A 36 -1.65 -7.18 19.53
CA LYS A 36 -1.53 -5.90 18.85
C LYS A 36 -0.29 -5.18 19.36
N ILE A 37 0.59 -4.82 18.44
CA ILE A 37 1.80 -4.04 18.69
C ILE A 37 1.67 -2.76 17.87
N VAL A 38 1.85 -1.60 18.49
CA VAL A 38 1.81 -0.31 17.79
C VAL A 38 3.06 0.48 18.13
N VAL A 39 3.81 0.89 17.11
CA VAL A 39 5.02 1.69 17.27
C VAL A 39 4.90 2.97 16.46
N ARG A 40 5.13 4.10 17.10
CA ARG A 40 5.26 5.40 16.44
C ARG A 40 6.72 5.68 16.14
N VAL A 41 7.00 6.15 14.93
CA VAL A 41 8.35 6.45 14.47
C VAL A 41 8.37 7.86 13.91
N ARG A 42 9.36 8.65 14.32
CA ARG A 42 9.73 9.91 13.67
C ARG A 42 10.86 9.60 12.70
N GLY A 43 10.59 9.82 11.42
CA GLY A 43 11.60 9.72 10.37
C GLY A 43 12.56 10.92 10.40
N ARG A 44 13.70 10.76 9.74
CA ARG A 44 14.69 11.84 9.57
C ARG A 44 14.16 12.98 8.70
N SER A 45 13.21 12.70 7.80
CA SER A 45 12.51 13.74 7.05
C SER A 45 11.64 14.65 7.94
N GLY A 46 11.36 14.23 9.17
CA GLY A 46 10.42 14.88 10.07
C GLY A 46 8.99 14.34 9.99
N ARG A 47 8.69 13.46 9.01
CA ARG A 47 7.42 12.75 8.95
C ARG A 47 7.27 11.76 10.09
N HIS A 48 6.01 11.45 10.40
CA HIS A 48 5.67 10.50 11.43
C HIS A 48 4.97 9.29 10.84
N TYR A 49 5.22 8.13 11.45
CA TYR A 49 4.68 6.85 11.05
C TYR A 49 4.07 6.14 12.25
N GLU A 50 2.95 5.47 12.07
CA GLU A 50 2.39 4.54 13.04
C GLU A 50 2.36 3.14 12.40
N VAL A 51 3.24 2.27 12.90
CA VAL A 51 3.34 0.87 12.46
C VAL A 51 2.51 0.02 13.40
N THR A 52 1.45 -0.59 12.89
CA THR A 52 0.61 -1.50 13.64
C THR A 52 0.81 -2.92 13.14
N ALA A 53 1.17 -3.83 14.05
CA ALA A 53 1.06 -5.25 13.81
C ALA A 53 -0.08 -5.82 14.63
N SER A 54 -0.99 -6.53 13.97
CA SER A 54 -2.10 -7.20 14.63
C SER A 54 -2.23 -8.63 14.17
N ARG A 55 -2.64 -9.51 15.08
CA ARG A 55 -3.03 -10.87 14.77
C ARG A 55 -4.50 -11.03 15.12
N PRO A 56 -5.38 -11.33 14.15
CA PRO A 56 -6.79 -11.58 14.46
C PRO A 56 -6.89 -12.80 15.38
N VAL A 57 -7.78 -12.69 16.37
CA VAL A 57 -8.02 -13.76 17.34
C VAL A 57 -9.38 -14.35 17.04
N GLY A 58 -9.38 -15.56 16.46
CA GLY A 58 -10.59 -16.35 16.23
C GLY A 58 -10.38 -17.77 16.74
N LEU A 59 -11.47 -18.46 17.13
CA LEU A 59 -11.45 -19.85 17.64
C LEU A 59 -10.72 -20.85 16.71
N PHE A 60 -10.58 -20.51 15.43
CA PHE A 60 -9.89 -21.32 14.41
C PHE A 60 -8.87 -20.54 13.57
N SER A 61 -8.60 -19.27 13.88
CA SER A 61 -7.71 -18.45 13.07
C SER A 61 -6.26 -18.63 13.51
N GLN A 62 -5.50 -19.41 12.75
CA GLN A 62 -4.03 -19.36 12.76
C GLN A 62 -3.50 -18.34 11.77
N GLU A 63 -4.20 -17.22 11.57
CA GLU A 63 -3.74 -16.24 10.61
C GLU A 63 -2.39 -15.63 11.03
N PRO A 64 -1.54 -15.34 10.02
CA PRO A 64 -0.27 -14.67 10.25
C PRO A 64 -0.51 -13.25 10.79
N TRP A 65 0.52 -12.71 11.42
CA TRP A 65 0.53 -11.29 11.76
C TRP A 65 0.37 -10.43 10.51
N GLN A 66 -0.59 -9.52 10.54
CA GLN A 66 -0.77 -8.48 9.54
C GLN A 66 -0.09 -7.20 10.03
N THR A 67 0.50 -6.45 9.11
CA THR A 67 1.17 -5.18 9.41
C THR A 67 0.55 -4.08 8.56
N SER A 68 0.22 -2.95 9.16
CA SER A 68 -0.23 -1.73 8.48
C SER A 68 0.63 -0.55 8.93
N ILE A 69 0.79 0.42 8.04
CA ILE A 69 1.64 1.58 8.28
C ILE A 69 0.84 2.80 7.88
N LEU A 70 0.58 3.67 8.86
CA LEU A 70 -0.01 4.97 8.60
C LEU A 70 1.09 6.04 8.60
N GLY A 71 1.11 6.88 7.58
CA GLY A 71 1.95 8.05 7.49
C GLY A 71 1.19 9.31 7.88
N ALA A 72 1.86 10.23 8.58
CA ALA A 72 1.35 11.57 8.85
C ALA A 72 2.45 12.63 8.74
N ALA A 73 2.03 13.87 8.50
CA ALA A 73 2.95 15.01 8.56
C ALA A 73 3.41 15.28 9.99
N TRP A 74 2.49 15.26 10.97
CA TRP A 74 2.79 15.59 12.36
C TRP A 74 2.35 14.47 13.32
N LYS A 75 3.04 14.37 14.47
CA LYS A 75 2.70 13.39 15.53
C LYS A 75 1.24 13.51 16.00
N ASN A 76 0.70 14.72 16.01
CA ASN A 76 -0.65 14.97 16.52
C ASN A 76 -1.75 14.50 15.58
N ASP A 77 -1.43 14.24 14.31
CA ASP A 77 -2.45 13.83 13.33
C ASP A 77 -3.09 12.48 13.69
N PHE A 78 -2.37 11.62 14.41
CA PHE A 78 -2.86 10.32 14.90
C PHE A 78 -3.76 10.38 16.16
N ASN A 79 -3.97 11.55 16.76
CA ASN A 79 -4.55 11.62 18.12
C ASN A 79 -6.02 12.08 18.17
N SER A 80 -6.57 12.58 17.07
CA SER A 80 -7.94 13.12 17.05
C SER A 80 -8.64 12.78 15.74
N GLU A 81 -9.94 12.49 15.83
CA GLU A 81 -10.80 12.29 14.65
C GLU A 81 -10.76 13.47 13.68
N THR A 82 -10.58 14.69 14.19
CA THR A 82 -10.47 15.89 13.34
C THR A 82 -9.19 15.96 12.51
N THR A 83 -8.15 15.24 12.94
CA THR A 83 -6.84 15.23 12.29
C THR A 83 -6.53 13.91 11.57
N MET A 84 -7.28 12.85 11.86
CA MET A 84 -7.19 11.55 11.19
C MET A 84 -7.25 11.64 9.65
N PRO A 85 -8.02 12.56 9.02
CA PRO A 85 -7.99 12.71 7.58
C PRO A 85 -6.59 13.03 7.03
N TYR A 86 -5.72 13.70 7.79
CA TYR A 86 -4.35 14.00 7.37
C TYR A 86 -3.37 12.83 7.58
N THR A 87 -3.90 11.62 7.81
CA THR A 87 -3.14 10.38 7.86
C THR A 87 -3.47 9.53 6.65
N THR A 88 -2.48 8.84 6.12
CA THR A 88 -2.63 8.05 4.89
C THR A 88 -2.00 6.68 5.05
N ASN A 89 -2.52 5.69 4.33
CA ASN A 89 -1.93 4.35 4.35
C ASN A 89 -0.70 4.29 3.44
N LEU A 90 0.40 3.75 3.95
CA LEU A 90 1.61 3.49 3.20
C LEU A 90 1.72 1.99 2.95
N CYS A 91 1.53 1.57 1.70
CA CYS A 91 1.58 0.16 1.31
C CYS A 91 3.03 -0.36 1.22
N LEU A 92 3.73 -0.35 2.35
CA LEU A 92 5.08 -0.88 2.51
C LEU A 92 5.00 -2.33 2.98
N ASN A 93 4.95 -3.27 2.02
CA ASN A 93 5.00 -4.68 2.35
C ASN A 93 6.41 -5.09 2.75
N THR A 94 6.55 -5.69 3.93
CA THR A 94 7.73 -6.52 4.20
C THR A 94 7.67 -7.72 3.26
N HIS A 95 8.58 -7.81 2.30
CA HIS A 95 8.66 -8.89 1.29
C HIS A 95 8.20 -10.25 1.83
N GLU A 96 7.41 -10.98 1.03
CA GLU A 96 6.84 -12.28 1.42
C GLU A 96 7.90 -13.28 1.88
N ASP A 97 9.10 -13.20 1.30
CA ASP A 97 10.27 -13.99 1.65
C ASP A 97 10.66 -13.88 3.13
N LYS A 98 10.29 -12.79 3.81
CA LYS A 98 10.60 -12.55 5.21
C LYS A 98 9.50 -13.03 6.17
N ARG A 99 8.39 -13.63 5.69
CA ARG A 99 7.30 -14.14 6.55
C ARG A 99 7.75 -15.18 7.59
N HIS A 100 8.84 -15.90 7.31
CA HIS A 100 9.43 -16.87 8.23
C HIS A 100 10.13 -16.22 9.44
N LEU A 101 10.45 -14.92 9.37
CA LEU A 101 11.10 -14.22 10.46
C LEU A 101 10.12 -13.94 11.60
N PRO A 102 10.57 -14.00 12.87
CA PRO A 102 9.79 -13.55 14.00
C PRO A 102 9.24 -12.13 13.80
N ILE A 103 8.02 -11.86 14.28
CA ILE A 103 7.37 -10.55 14.10
C ILE A 103 8.21 -9.40 14.65
N GLY A 104 8.92 -9.60 15.77
CA GLY A 104 9.77 -8.57 16.36
C GLY A 104 10.89 -8.12 15.42
N ASP A 105 11.55 -9.06 14.72
CA ASP A 105 12.64 -8.76 13.80
C ASP A 105 12.13 -8.04 12.53
N ARG A 106 10.95 -8.47 12.03
CA ARG A 106 10.30 -7.82 10.90
C ARG A 106 9.94 -6.37 11.22
N LEU A 107 9.32 -6.14 12.38
CA LEU A 107 8.97 -4.80 12.84
C LEU A 107 10.21 -3.97 13.11
N ALA A 108 11.21 -4.52 13.79
CA ALA A 108 12.48 -3.86 14.04
C ALA A 108 13.14 -3.38 12.73
N SER A 109 13.23 -4.25 11.72
CA SER A 109 13.77 -3.88 10.41
C SER A 109 12.97 -2.77 9.75
N LEU A 110 11.64 -2.86 9.78
CA LEU A 110 10.75 -1.85 9.19
C LEU A 110 10.88 -0.50 9.90
N ILE A 111 10.84 -0.50 11.23
CA ILE A 111 10.94 0.68 12.09
C ILE A 111 12.29 1.38 11.89
N LEU A 112 13.40 0.63 11.85
CA LEU A 112 14.72 1.19 11.58
C LEU A 112 14.82 1.80 10.17
N SER A 113 14.20 1.16 9.17
CA SER A 113 14.13 1.70 7.82
C SER A 113 13.30 3.01 7.77
N LEU A 114 12.13 3.05 8.42
CA LEU A 114 11.29 4.25 8.51
C LEU A 114 11.95 5.36 9.33
N HIS A 115 12.72 5.01 10.35
CA HIS A 115 13.47 6.00 11.14
C HIS A 115 14.52 6.72 10.27
N ASN A 116 15.08 6.04 9.27
CA ASN A 116 15.92 6.63 8.22
C ASN A 116 15.18 6.69 6.87
N ASP A 117 13.95 7.18 6.90
CA ASP A 117 13.06 7.36 5.75
C ASP A 117 13.68 8.09 4.56
N ILE A 118 14.59 9.05 4.77
CA ILE A 118 15.32 9.72 3.68
C ILE A 118 16.13 8.70 2.87
N LYS A 119 16.79 7.75 3.54
CA LYS A 119 17.51 6.68 2.85
C LYS A 119 16.53 5.71 2.19
N LEU A 120 15.46 5.35 2.89
CA LEU A 120 14.43 4.47 2.36
C LEU A 120 13.78 5.03 1.09
N ALA A 121 13.57 6.34 1.02
CA ALA A 121 13.02 7.06 -0.12
C ALA A 121 13.91 7.04 -1.36
N MET A 122 15.21 6.79 -1.21
CA MET A 122 16.11 6.58 -2.34
C MET A 122 15.86 5.23 -3.04
N ASP A 123 15.35 4.26 -2.28
CA ASP A 123 15.11 2.88 -2.75
C ASP A 123 13.63 2.62 -3.05
N ILE A 124 12.71 3.30 -2.34
CA ILE A 124 11.26 3.10 -2.43
C ILE A 124 10.59 4.42 -2.81
N PRO A 125 10.17 4.58 -4.09
CA PRO A 125 9.55 5.81 -4.59
C PRO A 125 8.31 6.27 -3.81
N LEU A 126 7.49 5.33 -3.34
CA LEU A 126 6.29 5.63 -2.54
C LEU A 126 6.62 6.43 -1.27
N VAL A 127 7.77 6.14 -0.65
CA VAL A 127 8.21 6.84 0.57
C VAL A 127 8.66 8.25 0.21
N ALA A 128 9.34 8.42 -0.93
CA ALA A 128 9.72 9.74 -1.43
C ALA A 128 8.48 10.61 -1.69
N GLN A 129 7.47 10.07 -2.38
CA GLN A 129 6.21 10.75 -2.66
C GLN A 129 5.51 11.20 -1.37
N PHE A 130 5.40 10.31 -0.39
CA PHE A 130 4.82 10.65 0.91
C PHE A 130 5.63 11.75 1.65
N ILE A 131 6.97 11.69 1.62
CA ILE A 131 7.81 12.71 2.29
C ILE A 131 7.58 14.10 1.70
N VAL A 132 7.49 14.21 0.37
CA VAL A 132 7.32 15.50 -0.32
C VAL A 132 5.88 16.00 -0.32
N CYS A 133 4.90 15.12 -0.14
CA CYS A 133 3.47 15.45 -0.13
C CYS A 133 3.11 16.43 1.00
N PRO A 134 2.63 17.66 0.70
CA PRO A 134 2.17 18.61 1.71
C PRO A 134 1.15 17.99 2.67
N ARG A 135 1.14 18.43 3.92
CA ARG A 135 0.16 17.94 4.90
C ARG A 135 -1.27 18.11 4.40
N GLU A 136 -1.54 19.26 3.79
CA GLU A 136 -2.87 19.65 3.31
C GLU A 136 -3.41 18.69 2.26
N ASP A 137 -2.55 18.08 1.45
CA ASP A 137 -2.95 17.17 0.37
C ASP A 137 -3.20 15.74 0.89
N LEU A 138 -2.70 15.39 2.08
CA LEU A 138 -2.85 14.04 2.65
C LEU A 138 -4.32 13.66 2.89
N ASN A 139 -5.20 14.64 3.11
CA ASN A 139 -6.64 14.39 3.28
C ASN A 139 -7.34 13.89 2.00
N HIS A 140 -6.72 14.06 0.85
CA HIS A 140 -7.22 13.60 -0.44
C HIS A 140 -6.58 12.27 -0.86
N VAL A 141 -5.59 11.78 -0.11
CA VAL A 141 -4.86 10.54 -0.44
C VAL A 141 -5.35 9.39 0.41
N TYR A 142 -6.01 8.42 -0.24
CA TYR A 142 -6.42 7.18 0.37
C TYR A 142 -5.21 6.30 0.72
N SER A 143 -4.31 6.08 -0.24
CA SER A 143 -3.08 5.31 0.00
C SER A 143 -1.95 5.66 -0.97
N PHE A 144 -0.72 5.58 -0.47
CA PHE A 144 0.47 5.53 -1.32
C PHE A 144 0.82 4.06 -1.61
N GLN A 145 0.92 3.72 -2.89
CA GLN A 145 1.30 2.39 -3.36
C GLN A 145 2.58 2.46 -4.20
N ASN A 146 3.17 1.31 -4.53
CA ASN A 146 4.41 1.27 -5.30
C ASN A 146 4.26 1.87 -6.70
N ASP A 147 3.11 1.62 -7.34
CA ASP A 147 2.88 2.00 -8.74
C ASP A 147 2.19 3.37 -8.85
N MET A 148 1.33 3.72 -7.90
CA MET A 148 0.57 4.97 -7.93
C MET A 148 0.11 5.46 -6.56
N VAL A 149 -0.34 6.72 -6.52
CA VAL A 149 -1.05 7.31 -5.39
C VAL A 149 -2.55 7.16 -5.66
N VAL A 150 -3.26 6.51 -4.75
CA VAL A 150 -4.72 6.35 -4.81
C VAL A 150 -5.35 7.48 -4.02
N THR A 151 -6.18 8.29 -4.68
CA THR A 151 -6.92 9.39 -4.06
C THR A 151 -8.31 8.95 -3.63
N GLN A 152 -8.96 9.75 -2.78
CA GLN A 152 -10.35 9.50 -2.39
C GLN A 152 -11.29 9.56 -3.60
N ASP A 153 -11.10 10.54 -4.48
CA ASP A 153 -11.93 10.71 -5.69
C ASP A 153 -11.91 9.45 -6.58
N MET A 154 -10.77 8.78 -6.72
CA MET A 154 -10.67 7.53 -7.49
C MET A 154 -11.48 6.38 -6.87
N ILE A 155 -11.56 6.34 -5.54
CA ILE A 155 -12.33 5.33 -4.82
C ILE A 155 -13.83 5.62 -4.96
N ASP A 156 -14.20 6.89 -4.90
CA ASP A 156 -15.58 7.34 -5.02
C ASP A 156 -16.10 7.11 -6.47
N GLU A 157 -15.32 7.47 -7.49
CA GLU A 157 -15.63 7.18 -8.91
C GLU A 157 -15.77 5.68 -9.20
N GLN A 158 -14.94 4.84 -8.57
CA GLN A 158 -15.03 3.39 -8.73
C GLN A 158 -16.33 2.85 -8.10
N GLN A 159 -16.73 3.35 -6.93
CA GLN A 159 -17.98 2.93 -6.28
C GLN A 159 -19.19 3.36 -7.11
N GLU A 160 -19.20 4.58 -7.65
CA GLU A 160 -20.27 5.04 -8.54
C GLU A 160 -20.40 4.15 -9.79
N PHE A 161 -19.28 3.72 -10.38
CA PHE A 161 -19.30 2.80 -11.51
C PHE A 161 -19.80 1.39 -11.15
N GLU A 162 -19.38 0.85 -10.00
CA GLU A 162 -19.85 -0.45 -9.52
C GLU A 162 -21.35 -0.44 -9.20
N GLU A 163 -21.86 0.63 -8.58
CA GLU A 163 -23.29 0.82 -8.31
C GLU A 163 -24.11 0.99 -9.61
N GLU A 164 -23.61 1.73 -10.60
CA GLU A 164 -24.27 1.87 -11.91
C GLU A 164 -24.30 0.53 -12.66
N TYR A 165 -23.20 -0.23 -12.61
CA TYR A 165 -23.12 -1.55 -13.21
C TYR A 165 -24.10 -2.51 -12.53
N ASP A 166 -24.05 -2.65 -11.20
CA ASP A 166 -24.97 -3.53 -10.47
C ASP A 166 -26.44 -3.16 -10.71
N ALA A 167 -26.78 -1.87 -10.80
CA ALA A 167 -28.12 -1.43 -11.16
C ALA A 167 -28.52 -1.80 -12.61
N PHE A 168 -27.57 -1.75 -13.55
CA PHE A 168 -27.81 -2.16 -14.95
C PHE A 168 -28.02 -3.67 -15.08
N PHE A 169 -27.38 -4.48 -14.23
CA PHE A 169 -27.57 -5.93 -14.22
C PHE A 169 -28.77 -6.37 -13.39
N GLU A 170 -29.15 -5.66 -12.32
CA GLU A 170 -30.34 -5.99 -11.54
C GLU A 170 -31.66 -5.69 -12.29
N ASP A 171 -31.68 -4.73 -13.22
CA ASP A 171 -32.88 -4.36 -14.00
C ASP A 171 -33.07 -5.21 -15.28
N ASP A 172 -32.09 -6.04 -15.66
CA ASP A 172 -32.09 -6.83 -16.92
C ASP A 172 -32.29 -8.36 -16.69
N PHE A 173 -32.57 -8.80 -15.45
CA PHE A 173 -32.92 -10.21 -15.13
C PHE A 173 -34.44 -10.51 -15.18
N GLU A 174 -35.21 -9.74 -15.96
CA GLU A 174 -36.57 -10.10 -16.37
C GLU A 174 -36.71 -10.21 -17.90
N ASP A 175 -35.76 -10.83 -18.62
CA ASP A 175 -36.03 -11.37 -19.96
C ASP A 175 -35.09 -12.56 -20.28
N ASP A 176 -35.51 -13.76 -19.91
CA ASP A 176 -35.10 -15.01 -20.58
C ASP A 176 -35.51 -14.87 -22.06
N ASP A 177 -34.63 -14.41 -22.97
CA ASP A 177 -34.63 -14.75 -24.42
C ASP A 177 -33.69 -13.90 -25.34
N LEU A 178 -32.50 -13.43 -24.89
CA LEU A 178 -31.60 -12.72 -25.83
C LEU A 178 -30.11 -13.03 -25.71
N PHE A 179 -29.75 -14.32 -25.68
CA PHE A 179 -28.46 -14.74 -26.21
C PHE A 179 -28.60 -15.00 -27.71
N PRO A 180 -28.12 -14.14 -28.63
CA PRO A 180 -27.93 -14.57 -30.00
C PRO A 180 -26.84 -15.65 -29.98
N GLU A 181 -27.28 -16.88 -30.22
CA GLU A 181 -26.50 -18.09 -30.42
C GLU A 181 -25.23 -17.78 -31.24
N PHE A 182 -24.08 -17.65 -30.56
CA PHE A 182 -22.80 -17.57 -31.23
C PHE A 182 -22.47 -18.98 -31.71
N ASP A 183 -22.89 -19.25 -32.94
CA ASP A 183 -22.63 -20.49 -33.66
C ASP A 183 -21.11 -20.60 -33.86
N PHE A 184 -20.45 -21.47 -33.09
CA PHE A 184 -19.05 -21.82 -33.30
C PHE A 184 -18.99 -22.70 -34.55
N PRO A 185 -18.34 -22.28 -35.65
CA PRO A 185 -18.13 -23.18 -36.78
C PRO A 185 -17.04 -24.19 -36.40
N ASP A 186 -17.41 -25.46 -36.38
CA ASP A 186 -16.49 -26.60 -36.26
C ASP A 186 -15.52 -26.65 -37.47
N ASP A 187 -14.24 -26.86 -37.15
CA ASP A 187 -13.12 -27.39 -37.96
C ASP A 187 -13.05 -27.05 -39.46
N ASP A 188 -12.07 -26.23 -39.86
CA ASP A 188 -10.93 -26.65 -40.70
C ASP A 188 -10.05 -25.44 -41.11
N ASP A 189 -8.75 -25.58 -40.88
CA ASP A 189 -7.60 -24.86 -41.45
C ASP A 189 -7.87 -23.54 -42.20
N ASP A 190 -7.80 -22.41 -41.49
CA ASP A 190 -7.21 -21.16 -41.99
C ASP A 190 -6.91 -20.22 -40.81
N ILE A 191 -5.63 -20.10 -40.47
CA ILE A 191 -5.12 -19.13 -39.49
C ILE A 191 -5.41 -17.74 -40.05
N ILE A 192 -6.47 -17.09 -39.56
CA ILE A 192 -6.69 -15.67 -39.80
C ILE A 192 -5.63 -14.91 -38.99
N GLU A 193 -4.57 -14.53 -39.69
CA GLU A 193 -3.52 -13.63 -39.23
C GLU A 193 -4.15 -12.28 -38.86
N PHE A 194 -4.54 -12.13 -37.59
CA PHE A 194 -4.91 -10.84 -37.04
C PHE A 194 -3.61 -10.08 -36.82
N GLU A 195 -3.23 -9.25 -37.80
CA GLU A 195 -2.12 -8.29 -37.69
C GLU A 195 -2.36 -7.38 -36.48
N LEU A 196 -1.88 -7.80 -35.31
CA LEU A 196 -1.58 -6.94 -34.19
C LEU A 196 -0.43 -6.05 -34.65
N ARG A 197 -0.81 -4.84 -35.09
CA ARG A 197 0.11 -3.75 -35.41
C ARG A 197 0.79 -3.32 -34.11
N ASP A 198 1.81 -4.06 -33.71
CA ASP A 198 2.70 -3.78 -32.59
C ASP A 198 3.36 -2.42 -32.80
N LYS A 199 2.79 -1.39 -32.19
CA LYS A 199 3.57 -0.25 -31.73
C LYS A 199 3.67 -0.39 -30.22
N SER A 200 4.88 -0.70 -29.77
CA SER A 200 5.24 -0.68 -28.36
C SER A 200 4.72 0.60 -27.71
N PHE A 201 4.18 0.50 -26.51
CA PHE A 201 3.72 1.64 -25.72
C PHE A 201 4.79 2.74 -25.62
N ALA A 202 6.07 2.36 -25.68
CA ALA A 202 7.20 3.27 -25.74
C ALA A 202 7.21 4.17 -27.00
N ASP A 203 6.81 3.65 -28.17
CA ASP A 203 6.75 4.41 -29.41
C ASP A 203 5.59 5.41 -29.41
N GLN A 204 4.48 5.05 -28.76
CA GLN A 204 3.31 5.92 -28.61
C GLN A 204 3.61 7.12 -27.69
N ILE A 205 4.40 6.90 -26.62
CA ILE A 205 4.87 7.97 -25.73
C ILE A 205 5.90 8.86 -26.44
N ALA A 206 6.83 8.30 -27.22
CA ALA A 206 7.81 9.08 -27.97
C ALA A 206 7.16 10.00 -29.03
N GLU A 207 6.08 9.54 -29.67
CA GLU A 207 5.32 10.33 -30.64
C GLU A 207 4.54 11.49 -29.98
N LEU A 208 4.08 11.31 -28.73
CA LEU A 208 3.43 12.35 -27.93
C LEU A 208 4.40 13.46 -27.49
N PHE A 209 5.60 13.10 -27.04
CA PHE A 209 6.63 14.07 -26.63
C PHE A 209 7.17 14.89 -27.82
N SER A 210 7.33 14.26 -28.99
CA SER A 210 7.79 14.96 -30.20
C SER A 210 6.76 16.01 -30.65
N ARG A 211 5.46 15.70 -30.57
CA ARG A 211 4.37 16.63 -30.91
C ARG A 211 4.22 17.81 -29.94
N GLN A 212 4.74 17.71 -28.71
CA GLN A 212 4.76 18.83 -27.76
C GLN A 212 5.91 19.79 -28.02
N GLN A 213 7.08 19.29 -28.47
CA GLN A 213 8.22 20.15 -28.79
C GLN A 213 7.99 20.99 -30.07
N ASP A 214 7.32 20.43 -31.07
CA ASP A 214 6.99 21.18 -32.31
C ASP A 214 5.98 22.31 -32.07
N LYS A 215 5.15 22.23 -31.02
CA LYS A 215 4.19 23.29 -30.66
C LYS A 215 4.81 24.44 -29.88
N GLU A 216 5.98 24.25 -29.27
CA GLU A 216 6.70 25.32 -28.56
C GLU A 216 7.64 26.10 -29.49
N THR A 217 8.10 25.52 -30.60
CA THR A 217 8.93 26.20 -31.62
C THR A 217 8.13 27.03 -32.62
N GLU A 218 6.83 26.79 -32.82
CA GLU A 218 5.97 27.64 -33.67
C GLU A 218 5.41 28.90 -32.95
N LYS A 219 5.69 29.07 -31.65
CA LYS A 219 5.24 30.22 -30.86
C LYS A 219 6.34 31.22 -30.47
N SER A 220 7.55 31.10 -31.04
CA SER A 220 8.63 32.08 -30.87
C SER A 220 8.97 32.84 -32.14
#